data_AF-A0A939PL88-F1
#
_entry.id   AF-A0A939PL88-F1
#
_cell.length_a   1.000
_cell.length_b   1.000
_cell.length_c   1.000
_cell.angle_alpha   90.00
_cell.angle_beta   90.00
_cell.angle_gamma   90.00
#
_symmetry.space_group_name_H-M   'P 1'
#
loop_
_entity.id
_entity.type
_entity.pdbx_description
1 polymer ?
#
loop_
_entity_poly.entity_id
_entity_poly.type
_entity_poly.pdbx_seq_one_letter_code
_entity_poly.pdbx_strand_id
1 'polypeptide(L)'
;MQSVHRDRVPVPRQPAGDGRAQPTRTARHQGHKLIIRRHAAIIHRAAPWSTDPLLRLPVLAATAPYAGRVTSIDHLAERLREFATERDWEQFHTPKNLAMALAGEAGELLAEFQWLTPEESWRVMEDDDAGPRVEAELADVMLYLIRLADVLGVDLLKAAEGKVDKNARRYDADSYRGSARKAPPLA
;
A
#
# COMPACT_ATOMS: atom_id res chain seq x y z
N MET A 1 -43.58 58.28 -11.94
CA MET A 1 -44.07 57.17 -11.10
C MET A 1 -43.00 56.10 -11.02
N GLN A 2 -42.63 55.74 -9.79
CA GLN A 2 -41.99 54.51 -9.29
C GLN A 2 -40.54 54.20 -9.71
N SER A 3 -39.64 54.50 -8.76
CA SER A 3 -38.29 53.94 -8.63
C SER A 3 -38.38 52.60 -7.88
N VAL A 4 -37.75 51.55 -8.41
CA VAL A 4 -37.82 50.19 -7.86
C VAL A 4 -36.70 50.01 -6.83
N HIS A 5 -37.04 50.04 -5.55
CA HIS A 5 -36.14 49.71 -4.44
C HIS A 5 -36.04 48.18 -4.34
N ARG A 6 -34.85 47.60 -4.54
CA ARG A 6 -34.60 46.18 -4.26
C ARG A 6 -34.14 46.05 -2.81
N ASP A 7 -35.00 45.50 -1.97
CA ASP A 7 -34.66 45.11 -0.60
C ASP A 7 -33.54 44.07 -0.59
N ARG A 8 -32.45 44.37 0.13
CA ARG A 8 -31.37 43.41 0.38
C ARG A 8 -31.82 42.43 1.47
N VAL A 9 -31.86 41.14 1.14
CA VAL A 9 -32.06 40.05 2.11
C VAL A 9 -30.86 40.02 3.09
N PRO A 10 -31.05 39.89 4.41
CA PRO A 10 -29.94 39.80 5.36
C PRO A 10 -29.27 38.43 5.27
N VAL A 11 -27.94 38.42 5.18
CA VAL A 11 -27.13 37.19 5.27
C VAL A 11 -27.04 36.78 6.76
N PRO A 12 -27.35 35.51 7.12
CA PRO A 12 -27.21 35.06 8.49
C PRO A 12 -25.72 34.99 8.89
N ARG A 13 -25.38 35.55 10.06
CA ARG A 13 -24.05 35.41 10.64
C ARG A 13 -23.84 33.96 11.08
N GLN A 14 -22.75 33.34 10.62
CA GLN A 14 -22.31 32.04 11.14
C GLN A 14 -22.00 32.15 12.64
N PRO A 15 -22.39 31.16 13.46
CA PRO A 15 -22.02 31.14 14.86
C PRO A 15 -20.50 30.92 15.00
N ALA A 16 -19.89 31.63 15.94
CA ALA A 16 -18.50 31.45 16.32
C ALA A 16 -18.28 29.98 16.74
N GLY A 17 -17.30 29.31 16.13
CA GLY A 17 -16.97 27.91 16.40
C GLY A 17 -16.63 27.70 17.88
N ASP A 18 -17.18 26.64 18.47
CA ASP A 18 -16.80 26.21 19.80
C ASP A 18 -15.31 25.82 19.81
N GLY A 19 -14.59 26.28 20.83
CA GLY A 19 -13.14 26.09 20.98
C GLY A 19 -12.74 24.66 21.35
N ARG A 20 -13.32 23.63 20.71
CA ARG A 20 -12.83 22.26 20.86
C ARG A 20 -11.50 22.09 20.12
N ALA A 21 -10.45 21.80 20.89
CA ALA A 21 -9.15 21.42 20.38
C ALA A 21 -9.31 20.27 19.36
N GLN A 22 -8.75 20.46 18.16
CA GLN A 22 -8.71 19.41 17.15
C GLN A 22 -7.85 18.25 17.68
N PRO A 23 -8.35 16.99 17.67
CA PRO A 23 -7.55 15.87 18.14
C PRO A 23 -6.27 15.72 17.31
N THR A 24 -5.15 15.49 18.00
CA THR A 24 -3.81 15.35 17.42
C THR A 24 -3.77 14.22 16.40
N ARG A 25 -2.93 14.37 15.36
CA ARG A 25 -2.77 13.45 14.20
C ARG A 25 -2.62 11.98 14.63
N THR A 26 -1.97 11.74 15.76
CA THR A 26 -1.74 10.44 16.39
C THR A 26 -3.02 9.77 16.92
N ALA A 27 -3.93 10.54 17.54
CA ALA A 27 -5.17 10.02 18.12
C ALA A 27 -6.23 9.68 17.06
N ARG A 28 -6.23 10.38 15.91
CA ARG A 28 -7.14 10.09 14.79
C ARG A 28 -6.78 8.79 14.04
N HIS A 29 -5.50 8.40 14.02
CA HIS A 29 -5.01 7.19 13.34
C HIS A 29 -5.39 5.87 14.05
N GLN A 30 -5.72 5.89 15.35
CA GLN A 30 -6.06 4.66 16.09
C GLN A 30 -7.47 4.12 15.79
N GLY A 31 -8.42 4.97 15.37
CA GLY A 31 -9.82 4.58 15.15
C GLY A 31 -10.09 3.86 13.81
N HIS A 32 -9.34 4.17 12.75
CA HIS A 32 -9.53 3.56 11.41
C HIS A 32 -8.87 2.19 11.27
N LYS A 33 -8.01 1.80 12.21
CA LYS A 33 -7.30 0.52 12.24
C LYS A 33 -8.22 -0.69 12.52
N LEU A 34 -9.51 -0.53 12.77
CA LEU A 34 -10.36 -1.63 13.29
C LEU A 34 -11.10 -2.46 12.21
N ILE A 35 -11.24 -1.95 10.97
CA ILE A 35 -12.06 -2.62 9.94
C ILE A 35 -11.22 -3.44 8.95
N ILE A 36 -10.00 -3.01 8.61
CA ILE A 36 -9.12 -3.70 7.64
C ILE A 36 -8.14 -4.67 8.32
N ARG A 37 -7.66 -4.35 9.53
CA ARG A 37 -6.81 -5.26 10.34
C ARG A 37 -7.46 -6.61 10.68
N ARG A 38 -8.77 -6.79 10.49
CA ARG A 38 -9.42 -8.09 10.69
C ARG A 38 -9.09 -9.11 9.59
N HIS A 39 -8.72 -8.71 8.37
CA HIS A 39 -8.31 -9.69 7.36
C HIS A 39 -6.82 -10.07 7.46
N ALA A 40 -5.93 -9.12 7.75
CA ALA A 40 -4.54 -9.44 8.14
C ALA A 40 -4.49 -10.27 9.45
N ALA A 41 -5.37 -10.00 10.41
CA ALA A 41 -5.46 -10.79 11.65
C ALA A 41 -6.03 -12.21 11.46
N ILE A 42 -6.72 -12.52 10.36
CA ILE A 42 -7.15 -13.91 10.05
C ILE A 42 -5.95 -14.75 9.58
N ILE A 43 -4.91 -14.13 9.00
CA ILE A 43 -3.67 -14.81 8.62
C ILE A 43 -2.64 -14.78 9.77
N HIS A 44 -2.69 -13.77 10.66
CA HIS A 44 -1.74 -13.62 11.78
C HIS A 44 -2.24 -14.03 13.19
N ARG A 45 -3.43 -14.61 13.36
CA ARG A 45 -3.88 -15.18 14.65
C ARG A 45 -4.18 -16.67 14.55
N ALA A 46 -3.12 -17.46 14.50
CA ALA A 46 -3.11 -18.79 15.08
C ALA A 46 -1.75 -19.03 15.78
N ALA A 47 -1.84 -19.37 17.07
CA ALA A 47 -0.81 -19.90 17.99
C ALA A 47 -0.22 -18.93 19.05
N PRO A 48 -0.74 -18.99 20.30
CA PRO A 48 -0.10 -18.45 21.48
C PRO A 48 0.59 -19.56 22.30
N TRP A 49 1.73 -20.09 21.87
CA TRP A 49 2.72 -20.76 22.74
C TRP A 49 3.96 -21.25 21.95
N SER A 50 5.14 -20.81 22.39
CA SER A 50 6.35 -21.65 22.51
C SER A 50 7.40 -20.84 23.29
N THR A 51 7.56 -21.19 24.56
CA THR A 51 8.74 -20.83 25.35
C THR A 51 9.74 -21.96 25.22
N ASP A 52 10.48 -22.00 24.12
CA ASP A 52 11.64 -22.90 24.00
C ASP A 52 12.93 -22.11 24.21
N PRO A 53 13.66 -22.30 25.33
CA PRO A 53 14.91 -21.59 25.58
C PRO A 53 16.13 -22.16 24.83
N LEU A 54 16.00 -23.19 23.99
CA LEU A 54 17.15 -24.00 23.54
C LEU A 54 17.27 -24.24 22.03
N LEU A 55 17.30 -23.18 21.23
CA LEU A 55 17.98 -23.19 19.92
C LEU A 55 19.14 -22.19 19.90
N ARG A 56 20.18 -22.48 20.70
CA ARG A 56 21.52 -21.92 20.50
C ARG A 56 22.26 -22.79 19.49
N LEU A 57 22.25 -22.40 18.21
CA LEU A 57 23.19 -22.94 17.24
C LEU A 57 24.55 -22.25 17.40
N PRO A 58 25.67 -22.96 17.22
CA PRO A 58 27.00 -22.40 17.43
C PRO A 58 27.36 -21.44 16.29
N VAL A 59 27.85 -20.25 16.66
CA VAL A 59 28.52 -19.34 15.74
C VAL A 59 29.91 -19.93 15.43
N LEU A 60 30.02 -20.66 14.32
CA LEU A 60 31.32 -20.91 13.70
C LEU A 60 31.58 -19.78 12.69
N ALA A 61 32.52 -18.90 13.04
CA ALA A 61 33.12 -17.99 12.09
C ALA A 61 34.17 -18.72 11.24
N ALA A 62 34.00 -18.74 9.92
CA ALA A 62 35.06 -19.05 8.97
C ALA A 62 34.80 -18.38 7.60
N THR A 63 35.64 -17.36 7.30
CA THR A 63 36.28 -17.02 6.02
C THR A 63 35.44 -16.80 4.73
N ALA A 64 35.24 -15.50 4.42
CA ALA A 64 34.98 -14.73 3.15
C ALA A 64 34.59 -15.43 1.82
N PRO A 65 34.01 -14.75 0.79
CA PRO A 65 33.17 -13.53 0.67
C PRO A 65 31.82 -13.84 -0.07
N TYR A 66 30.85 -12.91 -0.18
CA TYR A 66 29.76 -13.05 -1.19
C TYR A 66 29.42 -11.73 -1.86
N ALA A 67 29.86 -11.63 -3.11
CA ALA A 67 29.38 -10.68 -4.10
C ALA A 67 27.92 -11.01 -4.46
N GLY A 68 27.07 -9.99 -4.50
CA GLY A 68 25.71 -10.07 -5.04
C GLY A 68 24.62 -10.00 -3.97
N ARG A 69 24.12 -8.79 -3.67
CA ARG A 69 22.82 -8.65 -3.01
C ARG A 69 21.78 -9.31 -3.91
N VAL A 70 21.20 -10.42 -3.48
CA VAL A 70 20.11 -11.07 -4.22
C VAL A 70 18.90 -10.14 -4.18
N THR A 71 18.58 -9.54 -5.34
CA THR A 71 17.65 -8.41 -5.49
C THR A 71 16.54 -8.71 -6.50
N SER A 72 16.32 -9.98 -6.86
CA SER A 72 15.32 -10.37 -7.85
C SER A 72 13.95 -10.65 -7.22
N ILE A 73 12.89 -10.45 -8.01
CA ILE A 73 11.53 -10.83 -7.64
C ILE A 73 11.44 -12.33 -7.36
N ASP A 74 12.16 -13.16 -8.11
CA ASP A 74 12.19 -14.61 -7.90
C ASP A 74 12.75 -15.00 -6.53
N HIS A 75 13.77 -14.29 -6.06
CA HIS A 75 14.32 -14.52 -4.73
C HIS A 75 13.35 -14.11 -3.63
N LEU A 76 12.63 -12.98 -3.80
CA LEU A 76 11.56 -12.59 -2.88
C LEU A 76 10.41 -13.60 -2.88
N ALA A 77 10.04 -14.13 -4.05
CA ALA A 77 9.02 -15.17 -4.15
C ALA A 77 9.44 -16.45 -3.41
N GLU A 78 10.70 -16.87 -3.54
CA GLU A 78 11.24 -18.02 -2.80
C GLU A 78 11.21 -17.78 -1.29
N ARG A 79 11.70 -16.63 -0.83
CA ARG A 79 11.64 -16.28 0.60
C ARG A 79 10.21 -16.25 1.14
N LEU A 80 9.24 -15.81 0.34
CA LEU A 80 7.82 -15.83 0.71
C LEU A 80 7.25 -17.26 0.76
N ARG A 81 7.65 -18.14 -0.16
CA ARG A 81 7.32 -19.57 -0.10
C ARG A 81 7.84 -20.19 1.18
N GLU A 82 9.14 -20.07 1.45
CA GLU A 82 9.78 -20.60 2.66
C GLU A 82 9.07 -20.08 3.93
N PHE A 83 8.85 -18.77 4.01
CA PHE A 83 8.17 -18.15 5.14
C PHE A 83 6.75 -18.71 5.38
N ALA A 84 6.01 -18.94 4.29
CA ALA A 84 4.65 -19.49 4.35
C ALA A 84 4.64 -20.99 4.71
N THR A 85 5.53 -21.77 4.11
CA THR A 85 5.64 -23.22 4.35
C THR A 85 6.06 -23.52 5.79
N GLU A 86 7.03 -22.78 6.35
CA GLU A 86 7.44 -22.92 7.76
C GLU A 86 6.30 -22.74 8.76
N ARG A 87 5.25 -22.00 8.38
CA ARG A 87 4.11 -21.66 9.23
C ARG A 87 2.84 -22.42 8.86
N ASP A 88 2.92 -23.33 7.88
CA ASP A 88 1.75 -24.00 7.30
C ASP A 88 0.67 -23.01 6.81
N TRP A 89 1.08 -21.86 6.27
CA TRP A 89 0.17 -20.80 5.84
C TRP A 89 -0.31 -20.94 4.40
N GLU A 90 0.27 -21.86 3.63
CA GLU A 90 -0.11 -22.08 2.24
C GLU A 90 -1.59 -22.43 2.08
N GLN A 91 -2.19 -23.10 3.09
CA GLN A 91 -3.63 -23.38 3.14
C GLN A 91 -4.52 -22.13 3.10
N PHE A 92 -4.01 -20.97 3.54
CA PHE A 92 -4.73 -19.69 3.53
C PHE A 92 -4.44 -18.87 2.26
N HIS A 93 -3.40 -19.21 1.51
CA HIS A 93 -2.91 -18.49 0.33
C HIS A 93 -3.67 -18.83 -0.96
N THR A 94 -5.00 -18.92 -0.89
CA THR A 94 -5.83 -19.01 -2.10
C THR A 94 -5.73 -17.71 -2.91
N PRO A 95 -5.83 -17.74 -4.25
CA PRO A 95 -5.79 -16.52 -5.07
C PRO A 95 -6.80 -15.45 -4.64
N LYS A 96 -8.00 -15.88 -4.21
CA LYS A 96 -9.03 -14.98 -3.65
C LYS A 96 -8.53 -14.25 -2.41
N ASN A 97 -7.97 -14.98 -1.44
CA ASN A 97 -7.52 -14.40 -0.18
C ASN A 97 -6.34 -13.45 -0.39
N LEU A 98 -5.39 -13.85 -1.25
CA LEU A 98 -4.23 -13.00 -1.59
C LEU A 98 -4.66 -11.72 -2.31
N ALA A 99 -5.62 -11.79 -3.24
CA ALA A 99 -6.16 -10.59 -3.90
C ALA A 99 -6.89 -9.67 -2.91
N MET A 100 -7.62 -10.24 -1.94
CA MET A 100 -8.26 -9.46 -0.87
C MET A 100 -7.23 -8.80 0.06
N ALA A 101 -6.16 -9.52 0.43
CA ALA A 101 -5.08 -8.96 1.24
C ALA A 101 -4.35 -7.83 0.51
N LEU A 102 -3.99 -8.04 -0.76
CA LEU A 102 -3.41 -7.00 -1.62
C LEU A 102 -4.26 -5.72 -1.67
N ALA A 103 -5.59 -5.86 -1.80
CA ALA A 103 -6.50 -4.72 -1.78
C ALA A 103 -6.55 -4.02 -0.41
N GLY A 104 -6.39 -4.78 0.68
CA GLY A 104 -6.27 -4.26 2.04
C GLY A 104 -5.05 -3.36 2.19
N GLU A 105 -3.86 -3.85 1.84
CA GLU A 105 -2.60 -3.10 1.98
C GLU A 105 -2.54 -1.89 1.04
N ALA A 106 -3.13 -1.99 -0.15
CA ALA A 106 -3.31 -0.82 -1.02
C ALA A 106 -4.21 0.26 -0.36
N GLY A 107 -5.17 -0.16 0.46
CA GLY A 107 -6.00 0.72 1.26
C GLY A 107 -5.25 1.33 2.46
N GLU A 108 -4.39 0.57 3.12
CA GLU A 108 -3.51 1.08 4.19
C GLU A 108 -2.51 2.10 3.62
N LEU A 109 -1.89 1.81 2.48
CA LEU A 109 -1.06 2.76 1.74
C LEU A 109 -1.83 4.04 1.41
N LEU A 110 -3.04 3.93 0.86
CA LEU A 110 -3.88 5.09 0.54
C LEU A 110 -4.16 5.94 1.77
N ALA A 111 -4.37 5.33 2.94
CA ALA A 111 -4.66 6.04 4.18
C ALA A 111 -3.54 6.98 4.62
N GLU A 112 -2.28 6.68 4.29
CA GLU A 112 -1.15 7.58 4.57
C GLU A 112 -1.19 8.86 3.72
N PHE A 113 -1.86 8.85 2.57
CA PHE A 113 -1.97 10.00 1.65
C PHE A 113 -3.32 10.73 1.71
N GLN A 114 -4.37 10.11 2.26
CA GLN A 114 -5.76 10.53 2.02
C GLN A 114 -6.13 11.95 2.45
N TRP A 115 -5.34 12.56 3.35
CA TRP A 115 -5.59 13.91 3.88
C TRP A 115 -4.51 14.93 3.50
N LEU A 116 -3.51 14.53 2.71
CA LEU A 116 -2.41 15.40 2.31
C LEU A 116 -2.84 16.31 1.15
N THR A 117 -2.35 17.55 1.15
CA THR A 117 -2.35 18.33 -0.09
C THR A 117 -1.35 17.73 -1.10
N PRO A 118 -1.45 18.08 -2.40
CA PRO A 118 -0.44 17.66 -3.37
C PRO A 118 0.98 18.01 -2.94
N GLU A 119 1.20 19.21 -2.40
CA GLU A 119 2.52 19.68 -1.94
C GLU A 119 3.04 18.87 -0.75
N GLU A 120 2.17 18.54 0.20
CA GLU A 120 2.51 17.68 1.34
C GLU A 120 2.82 16.25 0.89
N SER A 121 2.06 15.72 -0.08
CA SER A 121 2.25 14.35 -0.59
C SER A 121 3.65 14.13 -1.18
N TRP A 122 4.26 15.16 -1.79
CA TRP A 122 5.63 15.10 -2.30
C TRP A 122 6.70 14.98 -1.21
N ARG A 123 6.38 15.38 0.02
CA ARG A 123 7.30 15.43 1.16
C ARG A 123 6.99 14.39 2.23
N VAL A 124 6.05 13.47 1.98
CA VAL A 124 5.60 12.47 2.97
C VAL A 124 6.76 11.63 3.55
N MET A 125 7.81 11.40 2.76
CA MET A 125 8.98 10.62 3.18
C MET A 125 9.94 11.40 4.10
N GLU A 126 9.81 12.73 4.20
CA GLU A 126 10.58 13.57 5.14
C GLU A 126 9.99 13.56 6.56
N ASP A 127 8.77 13.03 6.72
CA ASP A 127 8.09 12.91 8.00
C ASP A 127 8.57 11.64 8.72
N ASP A 128 9.19 11.81 9.89
CA ASP A 128 9.78 10.72 10.69
C ASP A 128 8.76 9.63 11.08
N ASP A 129 7.47 9.98 11.15
CA ASP A 129 6.40 9.03 11.48
C ASP A 129 5.78 8.43 10.21
N ALA A 130 5.44 9.26 9.22
CA ALA A 130 4.69 8.83 8.04
C ALA A 130 5.56 8.12 6.99
N GLY A 131 6.79 8.56 6.77
CA GLY A 131 7.71 7.96 5.82
C GLY A 131 7.90 6.45 6.04
N PRO A 132 8.23 6.00 7.26
CA PRO A 132 8.37 4.57 7.55
C PRO A 132 7.08 3.76 7.37
N ARG A 133 5.90 4.37 7.60
CA ARG A 133 4.62 3.69 7.33
C ARG A 133 4.37 3.53 5.84
N VAL A 134 4.59 4.58 5.05
CA VAL A 134 4.50 4.49 3.58
C VAL A 134 5.45 3.42 3.03
N GLU A 135 6.68 3.34 3.55
CA GLU A 135 7.63 2.29 3.17
C GLU A 135 7.11 0.88 3.48
N ALA A 136 6.55 0.69 4.69
CA ALA A 136 5.98 -0.59 5.09
C ALA A 136 4.79 -1.01 4.19
N GLU A 137 3.84 -0.11 3.95
CA GLU A 137 2.66 -0.43 3.13
C GLU A 137 3.02 -0.67 1.66
N LEU A 138 4.03 0.03 1.12
CA LEU A 138 4.57 -0.26 -0.21
C LEU A 138 5.18 -1.68 -0.28
N ALA A 139 5.91 -2.07 0.76
CA ALA A 139 6.46 -3.42 0.85
C ALA A 139 5.35 -4.47 0.92
N ASP A 140 4.33 -4.28 1.76
CA ASP A 140 3.24 -5.23 1.92
C ASP A 140 2.43 -5.41 0.63
N VAL A 141 2.12 -4.32 -0.09
CA VAL A 141 1.52 -4.37 -1.43
C VAL A 141 2.37 -5.21 -2.39
N MET A 142 3.69 -4.98 -2.40
CA MET A 142 4.60 -5.73 -3.26
C MET A 142 4.65 -7.21 -2.91
N LEU A 143 4.74 -7.56 -1.61
CA LEU A 143 4.83 -8.95 -1.16
C LEU A 143 3.57 -9.75 -1.50
N TYR A 144 2.37 -9.18 -1.30
CA TYR A 144 1.13 -9.86 -1.69
C TYR A 144 0.97 -9.99 -3.20
N LEU A 145 1.39 -8.98 -3.98
CA LEU A 145 1.37 -9.09 -5.44
C LEU A 145 2.30 -10.20 -5.93
N ILE A 146 3.52 -10.29 -5.38
CA ILE A 146 4.48 -11.35 -5.71
C ILE A 146 3.91 -12.72 -5.33
N ARG A 147 3.39 -12.88 -4.11
CA ARG A 147 2.82 -14.17 -3.69
C ARG A 147 1.60 -14.57 -4.52
N LEU A 148 0.74 -13.61 -4.90
CA LEU A 148 -0.39 -13.87 -5.78
C LEU A 148 0.08 -14.33 -7.17
N ALA A 149 1.09 -13.66 -7.74
CA ALA A 149 1.67 -14.04 -9.02
C ALA A 149 2.28 -15.44 -8.96
N ASP A 150 2.99 -15.75 -7.89
CA ASP A 150 3.60 -17.06 -7.64
C ASP A 150 2.56 -18.18 -7.58
N VAL A 151 1.52 -18.03 -6.77
CA VAL A 151 0.43 -19.01 -6.66
C VAL A 151 -0.32 -19.20 -7.99
N LEU A 152 -0.38 -18.17 -8.84
CA LEU A 152 -1.01 -18.23 -10.16
C LEU A 152 -0.07 -18.68 -11.28
N GLY A 153 1.22 -18.87 -11.02
CA GLY A 153 2.22 -19.18 -12.04
C GLY A 153 2.43 -18.05 -13.06
N VAL A 154 2.27 -16.80 -12.63
CA VAL A 154 2.44 -15.61 -13.48
C VAL A 154 3.85 -15.06 -13.35
N ASP A 155 4.56 -14.98 -14.48
CA ASP A 155 5.79 -14.19 -14.59
C ASP A 155 5.45 -12.70 -14.54
N LEU A 156 5.64 -12.10 -13.37
CA LEU A 156 5.24 -10.73 -13.08
C LEU A 156 6.03 -9.70 -13.90
N LEU A 157 7.34 -9.93 -14.11
CA LEU A 157 8.18 -9.03 -14.90
C LEU A 157 7.78 -9.06 -16.37
N LYS A 158 7.65 -10.25 -16.95
CA LYS A 158 7.19 -10.40 -18.33
C LYS A 158 5.80 -9.80 -18.55
N ALA A 159 4.89 -9.97 -17.60
CA ALA A 159 3.56 -9.38 -17.65
C ALA A 159 3.62 -7.84 -17.61
N ALA A 160 4.49 -7.27 -16.76
CA ALA A 160 4.70 -5.83 -16.65
C ALA A 160 5.32 -5.24 -17.93
N GLU A 161 6.36 -5.86 -18.48
CA GLU A 161 7.00 -5.44 -19.74
C GLU A 161 5.98 -5.45 -20.89
N GLY A 162 5.25 -6.55 -21.07
CA GLY A 162 4.20 -6.63 -22.09
C GLY A 162 3.08 -5.61 -21.88
N LYS A 163 2.82 -5.17 -20.64
CA LYS A 163 1.86 -4.10 -20.35
C LYS A 163 2.41 -2.72 -20.71
N VAL A 164 3.69 -2.45 -20.45
CA VAL A 164 4.37 -1.22 -20.88
C VAL A 164 4.34 -1.10 -22.41
N ASP A 165 4.68 -2.17 -23.14
CA ASP A 165 4.66 -2.17 -24.61
C ASP A 165 3.27 -1.91 -25.20
N LYS A 166 2.23 -2.48 -24.58
CA LYS A 166 0.83 -2.22 -24.96
C LYS A 166 0.43 -0.78 -24.66
N ASN A 167 0.88 -0.23 -23.53
CA ASN A 167 0.61 1.15 -23.17
C ASN A 167 1.33 2.13 -24.09
N ALA A 168 2.59 1.89 -24.45
CA ALA A 168 3.36 2.71 -25.39
C ALA A 168 2.70 2.79 -26.77
N ARG A 169 2.11 1.68 -27.25
CA ARG A 169 1.32 1.66 -28.49
C ARG A 169 -0.01 2.41 -28.37
N ARG A 170 -0.65 2.34 -27.20
CA ARG A 170 -1.95 2.98 -26.95
C ARG A 170 -1.83 4.48 -26.69
N TYR A 171 -0.73 4.92 -26.09
CA TYR A 171 -0.43 6.30 -25.74
C TYR A 171 0.86 6.72 -26.42
N ASP A 172 0.80 6.98 -27.73
CA ASP A 172 1.98 7.41 -28.48
C ASP A 172 2.48 8.78 -27.97
N ALA A 173 3.79 8.94 -27.94
CA ALA A 173 4.43 10.09 -27.31
C ALA A 173 4.10 11.42 -28.02
N ASP A 174 3.82 11.40 -29.32
CA ASP A 174 3.52 12.61 -30.09
C ASP A 174 2.09 13.12 -29.79
N SER A 175 1.12 12.22 -29.64
CA SER A 175 -0.27 12.58 -29.39
C SER A 175 -0.61 12.78 -27.91
N TYR A 176 0.17 12.20 -26.99
CA TYR A 176 -0.14 12.18 -25.54
C TYR A 176 0.86 12.92 -24.65
N ARG A 177 1.88 13.60 -25.21
CA ARG A 177 2.81 14.43 -24.42
C ARG A 177 2.05 15.50 -23.63
N GLY A 178 2.21 15.49 -22.31
CA GLY A 178 1.56 16.45 -21.40
C GLY A 178 0.04 16.30 -21.31
N SER A 179 -0.55 15.24 -21.87
CA SER A 179 -1.99 15.00 -21.85
C SER A 179 -2.36 13.86 -20.91
N ALA A 180 -3.32 14.11 -20.01
CA ALA A 180 -3.95 13.08 -19.20
C ALA A 180 -5.21 12.48 -19.87
N ARG A 181 -5.48 12.83 -21.14
CA ARG A 181 -6.67 12.34 -21.85
C ARG A 181 -6.60 10.82 -22.02
N LYS A 182 -7.70 10.12 -21.75
CA LYS A 182 -7.79 8.67 -21.96
C LYS A 182 -7.73 8.33 -23.44
N ALA A 183 -6.83 7.43 -23.83
CA ALA A 183 -6.79 6.90 -25.18
C ALA A 183 -7.92 5.90 -25.44
N PRO A 184 -8.47 5.83 -26.67
CA PRO A 184 -9.38 4.75 -27.04
C PRO A 184 -8.70 3.37 -26.86
N PRO A 185 -9.48 2.29 -26.73
CA PRO A 185 -8.92 0.94 -26.82
C PRO A 185 -8.19 0.75 -28.16
N LEU A 186 -7.11 -0.05 -28.16
CA LEU A 186 -6.53 -0.52 -29.42
C LEU A 186 -7.56 -1.44 -30.10
N ALA A 187 -7.71 -1.29 -31.41
CA ALA A 187 -8.54 -2.16 -32.23
C ALA A 187 -7.96 -3.59 -32.30
#